data_AF-N6UAM8-F1
#
_entry.id   AF-N6UAM8-F1
#
_cell.length_a   1.000
_cell.length_b   1.000
_cell.length_c   1.000
_cell.angle_alpha   90.00
_cell.angle_beta   90.00
_cell.angle_gamma   90.00
#
_symmetry.space_group_name_H-M   'P 1'
#
loop_
_entity.id
_entity.type
_entity.pdbx_description
1 polymer ?
#
loop_
_entity_poly.entity_id
_entity_poly.type
_entity_poly.pdbx_seq_one_letter_code
_entity_poly.pdbx_strand_id
1 'polypeptide(L)'
;KSQILPLLKFVRKFIDENSLICCYDEINALKLIVSGKDQLKLKQKSSTVVLKVYNEEYYLIGRVMVPDNYPSSAVDIQQVETNFTTPFYTHMIAQAKEIARRCVEAPLNPKPNAAPFVPIPSMEKTLLFLIDCVKRLPFEECPFCMEKCFPSDAKNVTQTRQIILNEYTVVMYSTKDAC
;
A
#
# COMPACT_ATOMS: atom_id res chain seq x y z
N LYS A 1 -37.18 -18.00 24.42
CA LYS A 1 -36.67 -16.63 24.12
C LYS A 1 -36.64 -16.40 22.60
N SER A 2 -37.79 -16.06 21.99
CA SER A 2 -37.95 -15.96 20.52
C SER A 2 -37.45 -14.63 19.91
N GLN A 3 -37.24 -13.61 20.74
CA GLN A 3 -36.80 -12.26 20.34
C GLN A 3 -35.31 -12.16 20.00
N ILE A 4 -34.50 -13.18 20.35
CA ILE A 4 -33.05 -13.19 20.09
C ILE A 4 -32.76 -13.44 18.61
N LEU A 5 -33.58 -14.25 17.93
CA LEU A 5 -33.37 -14.60 16.52
C LEU A 5 -33.51 -13.40 15.58
N PRO A 6 -34.54 -12.54 15.70
CA PRO A 6 -34.63 -11.30 14.92
C PRO A 6 -33.43 -10.37 15.17
N LEU A 7 -33.00 -10.23 16.43
CA LEU A 7 -31.87 -9.38 16.78
C LEU A 7 -30.56 -9.90 16.17
N LEU A 8 -30.32 -11.21 16.24
CA LEU A 8 -29.13 -11.83 15.65
C LEU A 8 -29.10 -11.69 14.12
N LYS A 9 -30.27 -11.85 13.47
CA LYS A 9 -30.42 -11.60 12.02
C LYS A 9 -30.14 -10.14 11.66
N PHE A 10 -30.60 -9.20 12.48
CA PHE A 10 -30.33 -7.78 12.28
C PHE A 10 -28.83 -7.46 12.38
N VAL A 11 -28.16 -7.93 13.44
CA VAL A 11 -26.72 -7.72 13.64
C VAL A 11 -25.93 -8.32 12.48
N ARG A 12 -26.24 -9.55 12.07
CA ARG A 12 -25.58 -10.19 10.93
C ARG A 12 -25.76 -9.38 9.65
N LYS A 13 -27.00 -8.97 9.34
CA LYS A 13 -27.28 -8.14 8.16
C LYS A 13 -26.52 -6.82 8.21
N PHE A 14 -26.43 -6.19 9.37
CA PHE A 14 -25.68 -4.95 9.55
C PHE A 14 -24.18 -5.14 9.27
N ILE A 15 -23.58 -6.23 9.76
CA ILE A 15 -22.17 -6.56 9.51
C ILE A 15 -21.95 -6.85 8.01
N ASP A 16 -22.83 -7.64 7.39
CA ASP A 16 -22.75 -7.99 5.97
C ASP A 16 -22.86 -6.74 5.07
N GLU A 17 -23.65 -5.74 5.48
CA GLU A 17 -23.79 -4.46 4.78
C GLU A 17 -22.60 -3.50 5.01
N ASN A 18 -21.83 -3.69 6.09
CA ASN A 18 -20.74 -2.82 6.54
C ASN A 18 -19.45 -3.59 6.80
N SER A 19 -18.99 -4.37 5.82
CA SER A 19 -17.78 -5.21 5.94
C SER A 19 -16.50 -4.44 6.33
N LEU A 20 -16.40 -3.16 5.97
CA LEU A 20 -15.22 -2.33 6.29
C LEU A 20 -15.23 -1.77 7.71
N ILE A 21 -16.22 -2.13 8.54
CA ILE A 21 -16.27 -1.67 9.94
C ILE A 21 -15.06 -2.15 10.75
N CYS A 22 -14.49 -3.31 10.39
CA CYS A 22 -13.31 -3.89 11.04
C CYS A 22 -12.02 -3.05 10.89
N CYS A 23 -11.95 -2.19 9.87
CA CYS A 23 -10.80 -1.33 9.55
C CYS A 23 -11.19 0.16 9.58
N TYR A 24 -12.26 0.51 10.31
CA TYR A 24 -12.79 1.87 10.37
C TYR A 24 -11.75 2.90 10.84
N ASP A 25 -11.00 2.57 11.88
CA ASP A 25 -9.98 3.47 12.45
C ASP A 25 -8.84 3.74 11.46
N GLU A 26 -8.33 2.70 10.80
CA GLU A 26 -7.31 2.81 9.76
C GLU A 26 -7.79 3.64 8.56
N ILE A 27 -9.04 3.42 8.13
CA ILE A 27 -9.65 4.20 7.05
C ILE A 27 -9.73 5.68 7.44
N ASN A 28 -10.08 6.00 8.68
CA ASN A 28 -10.15 7.38 9.14
C ASN A 28 -8.75 8.01 9.23
N ALA A 29 -7.76 7.28 9.73
CA ALA A 29 -6.37 7.74 9.73
C ALA A 29 -5.90 8.06 8.30
N LEU A 30 -6.18 7.18 7.34
CA LEU A 30 -5.83 7.39 5.94
C LEU A 30 -6.56 8.59 5.32
N LYS A 31 -7.83 8.84 5.66
CA LYS A 31 -8.57 10.02 5.18
C LYS A 31 -7.98 11.34 5.67
N LEU A 32 -7.32 11.36 6.83
CA LEU A 32 -6.65 12.57 7.32
C LEU A 32 -5.41 12.91 6.50
N ILE A 33 -4.79 11.90 5.88
CA ILE A 33 -3.55 12.02 5.11
C ILE A 33 -3.85 12.27 3.63
N VAL A 34 -4.83 11.53 3.09
CA VAL A 34 -5.34 11.68 1.73
C VAL A 34 -6.04 13.03 1.61
N SER A 35 -5.41 13.98 0.93
CA SER A 35 -5.92 15.34 0.77
C SER A 35 -5.71 15.87 -0.66
N GLY A 36 -6.50 16.88 -1.04
CA GLY A 36 -6.39 17.53 -2.34
C GLY A 36 -6.83 16.64 -3.51
N LYS A 37 -5.89 16.27 -4.39
CA LYS A 37 -6.15 15.46 -5.60
C LYS A 37 -6.28 13.97 -5.29
N ASP A 38 -5.78 13.52 -4.16
CA ASP A 38 -5.81 12.11 -3.77
C ASP A 38 -7.23 11.69 -3.37
N GLN A 39 -7.58 10.42 -3.60
CA GLN A 39 -8.91 9.90 -3.30
C GLN A 39 -8.84 8.53 -2.64
N LEU A 40 -9.62 8.36 -1.56
CA LEU A 40 -9.87 7.08 -0.92
C LEU A 40 -11.34 6.71 -1.08
N LYS A 41 -11.65 5.77 -1.98
CA LYS A 41 -13.04 5.32 -2.23
C LYS A 41 -13.31 4.00 -1.53
N LEU A 42 -14.40 3.94 -0.77
CA LEU A 42 -14.82 2.76 -0.03
C LEU A 42 -15.92 2.01 -0.78
N LYS A 43 -15.76 0.69 -0.95
CA LYS A 43 -16.77 -0.20 -1.53
C LYS A 43 -17.16 -1.26 -0.50
N GLN A 44 -18.17 -0.92 0.31
CA GLN A 44 -18.66 -1.74 1.43
C GLN A 44 -19.13 -3.13 0.97
N LYS A 45 -19.89 -3.23 -0.13
CA LYS A 45 -20.42 -4.53 -0.61
C LYS A 45 -19.36 -5.52 -1.09
N SER A 46 -18.17 -5.04 -1.45
CA SER A 46 -17.09 -5.89 -1.96
C SER A 46 -15.88 -5.92 -1.03
N SER A 47 -16.02 -5.44 0.21
CA SER A 47 -14.93 -5.36 1.20
C SER A 47 -13.65 -4.75 0.61
N THR A 48 -13.81 -3.69 -0.21
CA THR A 48 -12.72 -3.15 -1.01
C THR A 48 -12.51 -1.67 -0.74
N VAL A 49 -11.25 -1.26 -0.63
CA VAL A 49 -10.80 0.13 -0.56
C VAL A 49 -10.02 0.45 -1.84
N VAL A 50 -10.37 1.53 -2.53
CA VAL A 50 -9.65 2.00 -3.73
C VAL A 50 -8.88 3.26 -3.36
N LEU A 51 -7.56 3.17 -3.42
CA LEU A 51 -6.64 4.28 -3.22
C LEU A 51 -6.26 4.88 -4.58
N LYS A 52 -6.37 6.20 -4.71
CA LYS A 52 -5.83 6.98 -5.83
C LYS A 52 -4.92 8.05 -5.28
N VAL A 53 -3.65 8.01 -5.64
CA VAL A 53 -2.65 9.00 -5.24
C VAL A 53 -2.07 9.63 -6.48
N TYR A 54 -1.93 10.94 -6.46
CA TYR A 54 -1.37 11.73 -7.55
C TYR A 54 -0.24 12.61 -7.01
N ASN A 55 0.82 12.74 -7.78
CA ASN A 55 1.89 13.68 -7.51
C ASN A 55 2.48 14.18 -8.82
N GLU A 56 2.28 15.47 -9.12
CA GLU A 56 2.56 16.04 -10.44
C GLU A 56 1.92 15.20 -11.57
N GLU A 57 2.72 14.68 -12.50
CA GLU A 57 2.29 13.80 -13.59
C GLU A 57 2.27 12.32 -13.18
N TYR A 58 2.74 11.95 -11.99
CA TYR A 58 2.79 10.56 -11.51
C TYR A 58 1.52 10.16 -10.75
N TYR A 59 1.10 8.91 -10.94
CA TYR A 59 -0.07 8.38 -10.24
C TYR A 59 0.06 6.90 -9.86
N LEU A 60 -0.68 6.54 -8.81
CA LEU A 60 -0.96 5.16 -8.44
C LEU A 60 -2.42 5.02 -8.08
N ILE A 61 -3.08 4.07 -8.74
CA ILE A 61 -4.46 3.67 -8.46
C ILE A 61 -4.42 2.21 -8.06
N GLY A 62 -4.70 1.90 -6.80
CA GLY A 62 -4.65 0.54 -6.27
C GLY A 62 -5.97 0.11 -5.65
N ARG A 63 -6.34 -1.15 -5.82
CA ARG A 63 -7.46 -1.77 -5.13
C ARG A 63 -6.95 -2.64 -3.98
N VAL A 64 -7.42 -2.39 -2.78
CA VAL A 64 -7.12 -3.19 -1.60
C VAL A 64 -8.37 -3.95 -1.17
N MET A 65 -8.25 -5.27 -1.05
CA MET A 65 -9.30 -6.16 -0.58
C MET A 65 -9.05 -6.50 0.89
N VAL A 66 -10.09 -6.39 1.70
CA VAL A 66 -10.08 -6.75 3.12
C VAL A 66 -10.63 -8.16 3.27
N PRO A 67 -9.88 -9.11 3.86
CA PRO A 67 -10.36 -10.47 4.08
C PRO A 67 -11.38 -10.52 5.22
N ASP A 68 -12.24 -11.55 5.23
CA ASP A 68 -13.33 -11.70 6.22
C ASP A 68 -12.82 -11.90 7.65
N ASN A 69 -11.61 -12.44 7.83
CA ASN A 69 -10.98 -12.70 9.12
C ASN A 69 -9.97 -11.61 9.52
N TYR A 70 -10.06 -10.42 8.94
CA TYR A 70 -9.21 -9.28 9.31
C TYR A 70 -9.35 -8.93 10.80
N PRO A 71 -8.25 -8.66 11.55
CA PRO A 71 -6.85 -8.52 11.12
C PRO A 71 -6.01 -9.80 11.18
N SER A 72 -6.61 -10.99 11.33
CA SER A 72 -5.86 -12.26 11.36
C SER A 72 -5.27 -12.64 9.99
N SER A 73 -5.74 -12.06 8.89
CA SER A 73 -5.11 -12.17 7.57
C SER A 73 -4.87 -10.80 6.98
N ALA A 74 -3.80 -10.70 6.20
CA ALA A 74 -3.35 -9.45 5.60
C ALA A 74 -4.33 -8.99 4.51
N VAL A 75 -4.36 -7.67 4.30
CA VAL A 75 -5.04 -7.10 3.13
C VAL A 75 -4.36 -7.53 1.84
N ASP A 76 -5.14 -7.76 0.79
CA ASP A 76 -4.61 -8.10 -0.53
C ASP A 76 -4.66 -6.90 -1.47
N ILE A 77 -3.56 -6.69 -2.20
CA ILE A 77 -3.40 -5.58 -3.14
C ILE A 77 -3.60 -6.12 -4.54
N GLN A 78 -4.66 -5.65 -5.19
CA GLN A 78 -5.13 -6.09 -6.50
C GLN A 78 -5.24 -4.90 -7.46
N GLN A 79 -5.25 -5.19 -8.77
CA GLN A 79 -5.58 -4.23 -9.83
C GLN A 79 -4.90 -2.86 -9.67
N VAL A 80 -3.57 -2.86 -9.57
CA VAL A 80 -2.80 -1.62 -9.43
C VAL A 80 -2.41 -1.08 -10.79
N GLU A 81 -2.81 0.14 -11.06
CA GLU A 81 -2.49 0.92 -12.26
C GLU A 81 -1.55 2.07 -11.88
N THR A 82 -0.46 2.22 -12.65
CA THR A 82 0.51 3.29 -12.42
C THR A 82 1.26 3.62 -13.70
N ASN A 83 1.83 4.83 -13.76
CA ASN A 83 2.77 5.26 -14.79
C ASN A 83 4.25 5.22 -14.33
N PHE A 84 4.55 4.64 -13.16
CA PHE A 84 5.93 4.31 -12.80
C PHE A 84 6.50 3.18 -13.68
N THR A 85 7.83 3.08 -13.76
CA THR A 85 8.47 1.97 -14.50
C THR A 85 8.18 0.63 -13.86
N THR A 86 8.33 -0.44 -14.66
CA THR A 86 8.16 -1.82 -14.18
C THR A 86 8.98 -2.15 -12.93
N PRO A 87 10.28 -1.78 -12.82
CA PRO A 87 11.04 -1.97 -11.59
C PRO A 87 10.39 -1.32 -10.36
N PHE A 88 10.00 -0.04 -10.45
CA PHE A 88 9.33 0.65 -9.35
C PHE A 88 7.97 0.02 -9.01
N TYR A 89 7.17 -0.32 -10.02
CA TYR A 89 5.92 -1.04 -9.82
C TYR A 89 6.15 -2.35 -9.05
N THR A 90 7.08 -3.19 -9.51
CA THR A 90 7.37 -4.48 -8.86
C THR A 90 7.87 -4.29 -7.42
N HIS A 91 8.74 -3.32 -7.20
CA HIS A 91 9.24 -2.99 -5.86
C HIS A 91 8.12 -2.52 -4.94
N MET A 92 7.32 -1.55 -5.37
CA MET A 92 6.23 -0.99 -4.57
C MET A 92 5.21 -2.06 -4.18
N ILE A 93 4.82 -2.93 -5.12
CA ILE A 93 3.86 -4.00 -4.82
C ILE A 93 4.47 -5.07 -3.92
N ALA A 94 5.71 -5.49 -4.17
CA ALA A 94 6.38 -6.48 -3.34
C ALA A 94 6.58 -6.00 -1.91
N GLN A 95 7.04 -4.76 -1.74
CA GLN A 95 7.23 -4.15 -0.42
C GLN A 95 5.90 -3.94 0.31
N ALA A 96 4.87 -3.45 -0.38
CA ALA A 96 3.55 -3.28 0.23
C ALA A 96 2.96 -4.62 0.70
N LYS A 97 3.09 -5.69 -0.10
CA LYS A 97 2.69 -7.05 0.30
C LYS A 97 3.49 -7.56 1.49
N GLU A 98 4.80 -7.32 1.52
CA GLU A 98 5.64 -7.72 2.65
C GLU A 98 5.31 -6.94 3.93
N ILE A 99 5.00 -5.64 3.85
CA ILE A 99 4.51 -4.84 4.98
C ILE A 99 3.21 -5.45 5.52
N ALA A 100 2.27 -5.80 4.63
CA ALA A 100 1.02 -6.42 5.02
C ALA A 100 1.25 -7.79 5.69
N ARG A 101 2.12 -8.63 5.11
CA ARG A 101 2.50 -9.95 5.65
C ARG A 101 3.10 -9.84 7.05
N ARG A 102 4.04 -8.92 7.26
CA ARG A 102 4.69 -8.70 8.57
C ARG A 102 3.75 -8.24 9.69
N CYS A 103 2.56 -7.75 9.35
CA CYS A 103 1.55 -7.37 10.33
C CYS A 103 0.76 -8.57 10.85
N VAL A 104 0.68 -9.68 10.10
CA VAL A 104 -0.18 -10.83 10.42
C VAL A 104 0.57 -12.15 10.57
N GLU A 105 1.78 -12.25 10.03
CA GLU A 105 2.65 -13.42 10.15
C GLU A 105 3.85 -13.14 11.06
N ALA A 106 4.18 -14.13 11.89
CA ALA A 106 5.34 -14.06 12.77
C ALA A 106 6.65 -14.00 11.94
N PRO A 107 7.68 -13.30 12.45
CA PRO A 107 9.02 -13.35 11.86
C PRO A 107 9.56 -14.79 11.88
N LEU A 108 10.23 -15.21 10.81
CA LEU A 108 10.86 -16.54 10.70
C LEU A 108 11.89 -16.79 11.82
N ASN A 109 12.63 -15.73 12.19
CA ASN A 109 13.65 -15.77 13.23
C ASN A 109 13.28 -14.79 14.36
N PRO A 110 12.40 -15.20 15.30
CA PRO A 110 12.04 -14.36 16.44
C PRO A 110 13.24 -14.22 17.39
N LYS A 111 13.32 -13.07 18.08
CA LYS A 111 14.36 -12.87 19.10
C LYS A 111 14.10 -13.82 20.29
N PRO A 112 15.14 -14.36 20.95
CA PRO A 112 15.00 -15.39 22.00
C PRO A 112 14.06 -15.01 23.17
N ASN A 113 13.95 -13.71 23.47
CA ASN A 113 13.12 -13.18 24.56
C ASN A 113 11.98 -12.28 24.06
N ALA A 114 11.53 -12.45 22.81
CA ALA A 114 10.42 -11.68 22.27
C ALA A 114 9.08 -12.13 22.88
N ALA A 115 8.17 -11.18 23.08
CA ALA A 115 6.79 -11.50 23.41
C ALA A 115 6.12 -12.30 22.27
N PRO A 116 5.06 -13.09 22.55
CA PRO A 116 4.31 -13.79 21.53
C PRO A 116 3.82 -12.83 20.44
N PHE A 117 3.93 -13.26 19.19
CA PHE A 117 3.45 -12.48 18.06
C PHE A 117 1.91 -12.38 18.09
N VAL A 118 1.40 -11.16 17.91
CA VAL A 118 -0.04 -10.89 17.81
C VAL A 118 -0.29 -10.17 16.49
N PRO A 119 -1.21 -10.67 15.63
CA PRO A 119 -1.60 -9.98 14.41
C PRO A 119 -2.11 -8.57 14.71
N ILE A 120 -1.67 -7.61 13.91
CA ILE A 120 -2.08 -6.21 13.99
C ILE A 120 -2.71 -5.77 12.66
N PRO A 121 -3.56 -4.72 12.69
CA PRO A 121 -4.10 -4.14 11.47
C PRO A 121 -2.98 -3.70 10.50
N SER A 122 -3.14 -4.08 9.23
CA SER A 122 -2.12 -3.96 8.18
C SER A 122 -2.44 -2.89 7.14
N MET A 123 -3.70 -2.48 7.01
CA MET A 123 -4.18 -1.63 5.91
C MET A 123 -3.50 -0.26 5.93
N GLU A 124 -3.49 0.38 7.08
CA GLU A 124 -2.93 1.72 7.24
C GLU A 124 -1.45 1.72 6.81
N LYS A 125 -0.63 0.87 7.42
CA LYS A 125 0.81 0.77 7.14
C LYS A 125 1.11 0.49 5.68
N THR A 126 0.33 -0.39 5.07
CA THR A 126 0.48 -0.78 3.67
C THR A 126 0.17 0.38 2.74
N LEU A 127 -0.95 1.07 2.97
CA LEU A 127 -1.37 2.20 2.13
C LEU A 127 -0.50 3.45 2.34
N LEU A 128 -0.03 3.69 3.56
CA LEU A 128 0.92 4.76 3.85
C LEU A 128 2.22 4.61 3.06
N PHE A 129 2.76 3.39 2.98
CA PHE A 129 3.95 3.14 2.17
C PHE A 129 3.74 3.46 0.68
N LEU A 130 2.58 3.07 0.13
CA LEU A 130 2.25 3.39 -1.27
C LEU A 130 2.09 4.89 -1.49
N ILE A 131 1.43 5.59 -0.55
CA ILE A 131 1.30 7.05 -0.58
C ILE A 131 2.69 7.70 -0.53
N ASP A 132 3.55 7.29 0.42
CA ASP A 132 4.91 7.80 0.57
C ASP A 132 5.70 7.65 -0.72
N CYS A 133 5.69 6.47 -1.34
CA CYS A 133 6.39 6.25 -2.61
C CYS A 133 5.93 7.23 -3.70
N VAL A 134 4.62 7.41 -3.89
CA VAL A 134 4.11 8.34 -4.92
C VAL A 134 4.47 9.80 -4.61
N LYS A 135 4.49 10.18 -3.32
CA LYS A 135 4.79 11.55 -2.89
C LYS A 135 6.28 11.86 -2.87
N ARG A 136 7.13 10.90 -2.52
CA ARG A 136 8.58 11.07 -2.39
C ARG A 136 9.32 10.87 -3.70
N LEU A 137 9.04 9.80 -4.43
CA LEU A 137 9.82 9.39 -5.61
C LEU A 137 10.03 10.51 -6.64
N PRO A 138 9.00 11.28 -7.06
CA PRO A 138 9.20 12.35 -8.06
C PRO A 138 10.16 13.47 -7.64
N PHE A 139 10.45 13.60 -6.34
CA PHE A 139 11.35 14.59 -5.78
C PHE A 139 12.67 14.00 -5.30
N GLU A 140 12.92 12.71 -5.48
CA GLU A 140 14.20 12.13 -5.11
C GLU A 140 15.31 12.62 -6.03
N GLU A 141 16.40 13.05 -5.40
CA GLU A 141 17.63 13.43 -6.05
C GLU A 141 18.61 12.26 -6.01
N CYS A 142 19.40 12.12 -7.08
CA CYS A 142 20.45 11.12 -7.15
C CYS A 142 21.58 11.49 -6.17
N PRO A 143 21.98 10.61 -5.24
CA PRO A 143 23.06 10.94 -4.29
C PRO A 143 24.44 11.16 -4.94
N PHE A 144 24.62 10.83 -6.24
CA PHE A 144 25.87 11.09 -6.95
C PHE A 144 25.86 12.40 -7.73
N CYS A 145 24.81 12.69 -8.51
CA CYS A 145 24.75 13.88 -9.36
C CYS A 145 23.84 15.01 -8.83
N MET A 146 23.06 14.75 -7.77
CA MET A 146 22.08 15.66 -7.17
C MET A 146 20.99 16.15 -8.13
N GLU A 147 20.86 15.54 -9.32
CA GLU A 147 19.74 15.78 -10.24
C GLU A 147 18.53 14.92 -9.85
N LYS A 148 17.33 15.35 -10.27
CA LYS A 148 16.09 14.57 -10.07
C LYS A 148 16.17 13.22 -10.76
N CYS A 149 15.91 12.15 -10.00
CA CYS A 149 15.85 10.77 -10.50
C CYS A 149 14.67 10.54 -11.46
N PHE A 150 13.62 11.35 -11.33
CA PHE A 150 12.42 11.25 -12.16
C PHE A 150 12.27 12.47 -13.07
N PRO A 151 11.96 12.25 -14.36
CA PRO A 151 11.64 13.36 -15.25
C PRO A 151 10.33 14.02 -14.83
N SER A 152 10.22 15.34 -15.04
CA SER A 152 8.98 16.09 -14.80
C SER A 152 7.82 15.64 -15.69
N ASP A 153 8.12 15.08 -16.87
CA ASP A 153 7.14 14.46 -17.76
C ASP A 153 7.22 12.93 -17.66
N ALA A 154 6.16 12.32 -17.15
CA ALA A 154 6.05 10.87 -16.94
C ALA A 154 6.18 10.05 -18.25
N LYS A 155 6.00 10.66 -19.43
CA LYS A 155 6.18 9.97 -20.72
C LYS A 155 7.66 9.73 -21.07
N ASN A 156 8.57 10.52 -20.51
CA ASN A 156 10.01 10.40 -20.75
C ASN A 156 10.69 9.39 -19.83
N VAL A 157 9.91 8.69 -19.00
CA VAL A 157 10.41 7.63 -18.13
C VAL A 157 10.79 6.42 -19.01
N THR A 158 12.03 6.42 -19.48
CA THR A 158 12.59 5.33 -20.26
C THR A 158 13.01 4.19 -19.32
N GLN A 159 12.80 2.94 -19.73
CA GLN A 159 13.34 1.76 -19.05
C GLN A 159 14.87 1.76 -19.20
N THR A 160 15.57 2.50 -18.34
CA THR A 160 17.03 2.44 -18.31
C THR A 160 17.45 1.08 -17.73
N ARG A 161 18.34 0.39 -18.43
CA ARG A 161 18.85 -0.95 -18.09
C ARG A 161 19.41 -1.00 -16.66
N GLN A 162 19.16 -2.12 -15.98
CA GLN A 162 19.77 -2.48 -14.70
C GLN A 162 21.29 -2.25 -14.73
N ILE A 163 21.79 -1.38 -13.85
CA ILE A 163 23.19 -1.46 -13.40
C ILE A 163 23.15 -2.30 -12.13
N ILE A 164 23.57 -3.56 -12.23
CA ILE A 164 23.81 -4.43 -11.08
C ILE A 164 25.12 -3.97 -10.45
N LEU A 165 25.06 -3.36 -9.27
CA LEU A 165 26.21 -3.20 -8.40
C LEU A 165 26.05 -4.09 -7.16
N ASN A 166 27.14 -4.78 -6.84
CA ASN A 166 27.25 -5.87 -5.88
C ASN A 166 26.59 -5.62 -4.50
N GLU A 167 25.91 -6.66 -4.03
CA GLU A 167 25.50 -7.01 -2.65
C GLU A 167 24.78 -6.00 -1.73
N TYR A 168 24.51 -4.77 -2.17
CA TYR A 168 23.57 -3.88 -1.47
C TYR A 168 22.63 -3.23 -2.47
N THR A 169 21.37 -3.65 -2.48
CA THR A 169 20.36 -3.21 -3.45
C THR A 169 19.93 -1.76 -3.16
N VAL A 170 20.74 -0.80 -3.58
CA VAL A 170 20.32 0.60 -3.75
C VAL A 170 19.96 0.74 -5.23
N VAL A 171 18.67 0.82 -5.53
CA VAL A 171 18.24 1.02 -6.92
C VAL A 171 18.38 2.50 -7.25
N MET A 172 19.51 2.83 -7.86
CA MET A 172 19.83 4.16 -8.38
C MET A 172 19.25 4.29 -9.79
N TYR A 173 18.38 5.29 -10.00
CA TYR A 173 17.82 5.59 -11.32
C TYR A 173 18.32 6.96 -11.76
N SER A 174 19.23 6.98 -12.73
CA SER A 174 19.72 8.22 -13.38
C SER A 174 19.04 8.39 -14.72
N THR A 175 18.60 9.62 -15.02
CA THR A 175 17.90 9.99 -16.26
C THR A 175 18.82 10.46 -17.39
N LYS A 176 20.14 10.31 -17.25
CA LYS A 176 21.09 10.62 -18.32
C LYS A 176 22.24 9.64 -18.30
N ASP A 177 22.76 9.32 -19.48
CA ASP A 177 23.86 8.39 -19.83
C ASP A 177 25.23 8.65 -19.14
N ALA A 178 25.25 9.23 -17.94
CA ALA A 178 26.46 9.50 -17.18
C ALA A 178 26.16 9.49 -15.67
N CYS A 179 25.94 8.30 -15.14
CA CYS A 179 26.49 7.89 -13.85
C CYS A 179 27.00 6.47 -14.01
#